data_AF-A0A0D2PZE6-F1
#
_entry.id   AF-A0A0D2PZE6-F1
#
_cell.length_a   1.000
_cell.length_b   1.000
_cell.length_c   1.000
_cell.angle_alpha   90.00
_cell.angle_beta   90.00
_cell.angle_gamma   90.00
#
_symmetry.space_group_name_H-M   'P 1'
#
loop_
_entity.id
_entity.type
_entity.pdbx_description
1 polymer ?
#
loop_
_entity_poly.entity_id
_entity_poly.type
_entity_poly.pdbx_seq_one_letter_code
_entity_poly.pdbx_strand_id
1 'polypeptide(L)'
;MAESRLAGTVKWFNDQKGFGFITPTDGGDDVFVHQSSIRSDGFRSLADGEEVEFVIESSEGRSKAVDVTGPNGEPVRGSGGGGGRYGGGGGGYSGLACYNCGVAGHFARECPGNNR
;
A
#
# COMPACT_ATOMS: atom_id res chain seq x y z
N MET A 1 -18.76 11.72 13.14
CA MET A 1 -19.82 11.72 12.11
C MET A 1 -19.61 10.45 11.31
N ALA A 2 -20.53 9.49 11.38
CA ALA A 2 -20.37 8.21 10.70
C ALA A 2 -20.72 8.42 9.21
N GLU A 3 -19.70 8.58 8.37
CA GLU A 3 -19.87 8.47 6.92
C GLU A 3 -20.31 7.03 6.61
N SER A 4 -21.39 6.89 5.84
CA SER A 4 -21.93 5.60 5.40
C SER A 4 -20.97 4.95 4.41
N ARG A 5 -20.00 4.20 4.92
CA ARG A 5 -19.11 3.36 4.10
C ARG A 5 -19.90 2.20 3.54
N LEU A 6 -19.76 2.00 2.24
CA LEU A 6 -20.35 0.93 1.45
C LEU A 6 -19.23 0.05 0.92
N ALA A 7 -19.49 -1.24 0.89
CA ALA A 7 -18.60 -2.19 0.23
C ALA A 7 -18.97 -2.29 -1.26
N GLY A 8 -17.96 -2.52 -2.09
CA GLY A 8 -18.19 -2.87 -3.49
C GLY A 8 -16.96 -3.46 -4.14
N THR A 9 -17.15 -3.91 -5.37
CA THR A 9 -16.14 -4.61 -6.13
C THR A 9 -15.67 -3.72 -7.26
N VAL A 10 -14.35 -3.55 -7.39
CA VAL A 10 -13.75 -2.76 -8.45
C VAL A 10 -14.01 -3.46 -9.79
N LYS A 11 -14.81 -2.85 -10.66
CA LYS A 11 -15.12 -3.42 -11.98
C LYS A 11 -13.90 -3.38 -12.88
N TRP A 12 -13.25 -2.22 -12.88
CA TRP A 12 -11.97 -1.98 -13.53
C TRP A 12 -11.40 -0.67 -13.02
N PHE A 13 -10.08 -0.60 -12.96
CA PHE A 13 -9.36 0.61 -12.62
C PHE A 13 -8.19 0.77 -13.58
N ASN A 14 -7.99 1.98 -14.08
CA ASN A 14 -6.85 2.29 -14.94
C ASN A 14 -5.85 3.14 -14.15
N ASP A 15 -4.73 2.54 -13.76
CA ASP A 15 -3.67 3.21 -13.03
C ASP A 15 -2.97 4.30 -13.86
N GLN A 16 -2.87 4.12 -15.19
CA GLN A 16 -2.25 5.10 -16.07
C GLN A 16 -3.07 6.39 -16.17
N LYS A 17 -4.40 6.26 -16.19
CA LYS A 17 -5.32 7.40 -16.26
C LYS A 17 -5.79 7.88 -14.88
N GLY A 18 -5.65 7.07 -13.84
CA GLY A 18 -6.01 7.41 -12.46
C GLY A 18 -7.53 7.45 -12.20
N PHE A 19 -8.32 6.68 -12.94
CA PHE A 19 -9.77 6.58 -12.72
C PHE A 19 -10.29 5.18 -13.00
N GLY A 20 -11.46 4.87 -12.46
CA GLY A 20 -12.11 3.57 -12.63
C GLY A 20 -13.58 3.61 -12.26
N PHE A 21 -14.17 2.43 -12.21
CA PHE A 21 -15.54 2.22 -11.77
C PHE A 21 -15.60 1.10 -10.74
N ILE A 22 -16.43 1.32 -9.73
CA ILE A 22 -16.69 0.36 -8.65
C ILE A 22 -18.17 0.02 -8.69
N THR A 23 -18.48 -1.26 -8.64
CA THR A 23 -19.86 -1.74 -8.55
C THR A 23 -20.18 -1.97 -7.06
N PRO A 24 -21.08 -1.19 -6.45
CA PRO A 24 -21.45 -1.39 -5.04
C PRO A 24 -22.12 -2.75 -4.84
N THR A 25 -21.84 -3.41 -3.72
CA THR A 25 -22.47 -4.70 -3.39
C THR A 25 -23.97 -4.57 -3.12
N ASP A 26 -24.44 -3.36 -2.83
CA ASP A 26 -25.85 -3.00 -2.64
C ASP A 26 -26.69 -3.17 -3.93
N GLY A 27 -26.05 -3.39 -5.09
CA GLY A 27 -26.74 -3.62 -6.36
C GLY A 27 -27.16 -2.35 -7.09
N GLY A 28 -26.60 -1.21 -6.73
CA GLY A 28 -26.81 0.09 -7.38
C GLY A 28 -25.98 0.30 -8.66
N ASP A 29 -26.10 1.49 -9.24
CA ASP A 29 -25.36 1.90 -10.43
C ASP A 29 -23.83 1.92 -10.22
N ASP A 30 -23.08 1.76 -11.32
CA ASP A 30 -21.62 1.85 -11.32
C ASP A 30 -21.17 3.24 -10.78
N VAL A 31 -20.35 3.23 -9.74
CA VAL A 31 -19.87 4.44 -9.06
C VAL A 31 -18.53 4.85 -9.65
N PHE A 32 -18.42 6.13 -10.02
CA PHE A 32 -17.18 6.68 -10.54
C PHE A 32 -16.17 6.89 -9.41
N VAL A 33 -14.95 6.35 -9.59
CA VAL A 33 -13.84 6.55 -8.65
C VAL A 33 -12.68 7.28 -9.33
N HIS A 34 -12.13 8.27 -8.62
CA HIS A 34 -10.93 8.99 -9.02
C HIS A 34 -9.78 8.70 -8.06
N GLN A 35 -8.54 8.63 -8.55
CA GLN A 35 -7.36 8.39 -7.71
C GLN A 35 -7.23 9.39 -6.55
N SER A 36 -7.67 10.64 -6.73
CA SER A 36 -7.64 11.66 -5.68
C SER A 36 -8.52 11.30 -4.48
N SER A 37 -9.59 10.53 -4.70
CA SER A 37 -10.53 10.07 -3.68
C SER A 37 -10.04 8.84 -2.90
N ILE A 38 -8.99 8.18 -3.38
CA ILE A 38 -8.43 6.98 -2.74
C ILE A 38 -7.52 7.41 -1.59
N ARG A 39 -7.80 6.88 -0.39
CA ARG A 39 -6.98 7.05 0.81
C ARG A 39 -5.80 6.07 0.73
N SER A 40 -4.74 6.48 0.04
CA SER A 40 -3.48 5.73 0.02
C SER A 40 -2.28 6.68 -0.03
N ASP A 41 -1.21 6.31 0.69
CA ASP A 41 -0.02 7.13 0.95
C ASP A 41 0.96 7.16 -0.24
N GLY A 42 0.67 6.40 -1.31
CA GLY A 42 1.56 6.23 -2.47
C GLY A 42 0.82 6.15 -3.80
N PHE A 43 1.17 5.16 -4.63
CA PHE A 43 0.52 4.94 -5.92
C PHE A 43 -0.89 4.40 -5.70
N ARG A 44 -1.89 5.21 -6.04
CA ARG A 44 -3.30 4.95 -5.73
C ARG A 44 -3.91 4.08 -6.80
N SER A 45 -3.56 2.80 -6.78
CA SER A 45 -4.09 1.78 -7.69
C SER A 45 -5.13 0.91 -6.98
N LEU A 46 -6.09 0.41 -7.74
CA LEU A 46 -7.00 -0.64 -7.30
C LEU A 46 -6.80 -1.86 -8.19
N ALA A 47 -6.84 -3.06 -7.62
CA ALA A 47 -6.87 -4.28 -8.43
C ALA A 47 -8.28 -4.49 -9.00
N ASP A 48 -8.38 -4.98 -10.24
CA ASP A 48 -9.65 -5.41 -10.80
C ASP A 48 -10.23 -6.58 -10.00
N GLY A 49 -11.54 -6.54 -9.74
CA GLY A 49 -12.22 -7.53 -8.90
C GLY A 49 -11.93 -7.43 -7.40
N GLU A 50 -11.20 -6.42 -6.94
CA GLU A 50 -10.93 -6.23 -5.51
C GLU A 50 -12.16 -5.70 -4.76
N GLU A 51 -12.41 -6.25 -3.58
CA GLU A 51 -13.36 -5.68 -2.62
C GLU A 51 -12.74 -4.47 -1.93
N VAL A 52 -13.46 -3.37 -1.94
CA VAL A 52 -13.05 -2.10 -1.35
C VAL A 52 -14.21 -1.46 -0.59
N GLU A 53 -13.88 -0.64 0.39
CA GLU A 53 -14.84 0.17 1.12
C GLU A 53 -14.71 1.63 0.69
N PHE A 54 -15.83 2.24 0.33
CA PHE A 54 -15.89 3.61 -0.13
C PHE A 54 -17.17 4.27 0.34
N VAL A 55 -17.20 5.59 0.30
CA VAL A 55 -18.39 6.36 0.59
C VAL A 55 -18.96 6.86 -0.73
N ILE A 56 -20.25 6.61 -0.96
CA ILE A 56 -20.95 7.19 -2.12
C ILE A 56 -21.41 8.57 -1.73
N GLU A 57 -20.93 9.58 -2.45
CA GLU A 57 -21.44 10.94 -2.37
C GLU A 57 -22.25 11.24 -3.64
N SER A 58 -23.50 11.67 -3.49
CA SER A 58 -24.31 12.18 -4.58
C SER A 58 -23.98 13.67 -4.81
N SER A 59 -23.28 13.96 -5.90
CA SER A 59 -22.85 15.32 -6.26
C SER A 59 -23.44 15.67 -7.63
N GLU A 60 -24.29 16.70 -7.69
CA GLU A 60 -24.94 17.17 -8.94
C GLU A 60 -25.67 16.06 -9.73
N GLY A 61 -26.29 15.11 -9.03
CA GLY A 61 -27.04 14.01 -9.65
C GLY A 61 -26.16 12.88 -10.19
N ARG A 62 -24.87 12.84 -9.82
CA ARG A 62 -23.95 11.74 -10.13
C ARG A 62 -23.39 11.10 -8.86
N SER A 63 -23.32 9.78 -8.86
CA SER A 63 -22.72 8.99 -7.78
C SER A 63 -21.20 8.96 -7.95
N LYS A 64 -20.45 9.51 -6.98
CA LYS A 64 -18.98 9.44 -6.95
C LYS A 64 -18.51 8.75 -5.67
N ALA A 65 -17.43 7.99 -5.79
CA ALA A 65 -16.78 7.37 -4.65
C ALA A 65 -15.77 8.35 -4.03
N VAL A 66 -15.90 8.56 -2.72
CA VAL A 66 -14.95 9.28 -1.87
C VAL A 66 -14.44 8.37 -0.75
N ASP A 67 -13.30 8.70 -0.16
CA ASP A 67 -12.73 7.93 0.95
C ASP A 67 -12.46 6.45 0.64
N VAL A 68 -11.96 6.13 -0.56
CA VAL A 68 -11.80 4.72 -0.97
C VAL A 68 -10.64 4.07 -0.22
N THR A 69 -10.92 2.94 0.44
CA THR A 69 -10.00 2.16 1.26
C THR A 69 -10.14 0.67 0.97
N GLY A 70 -9.16 -0.15 1.39
CA GLY A 70 -9.31 -1.60 1.36
C GLY A 70 -10.32 -2.08 2.40
N PRO A 71 -10.68 -3.37 2.35
CA PRO A 71 -11.63 -3.95 3.31
C PRO A 71 -11.03 -3.90 4.72
N ASN A 72 -11.86 -3.63 5.73
CA ASN A 72 -11.46 -3.40 7.12
C ASN A 72 -10.56 -2.18 7.34
N GLY A 73 -10.51 -1.24 6.39
CA GLY A 73 -9.61 -0.09 6.43
C GLY A 73 -8.13 -0.45 6.19
N GLU A 74 -7.86 -1.63 5.64
CA GLU A 74 -6.53 -1.98 5.17
C GLU A 74 -6.10 -1.07 3.99
N PRO A 75 -4.80 -0.80 3.83
CA PRO A 75 -4.32 -0.16 2.61
C PRO A 75 -4.73 -1.00 1.40
N VAL A 76 -5.26 -0.34 0.36
CA VAL A 76 -5.63 -1.01 -0.91
C VAL A 76 -4.44 -1.82 -1.44
N ARG A 77 -4.69 -2.96 -2.10
CA ARG A 77 -3.58 -3.81 -2.61
C ARG A 77 -2.76 -3.14 -3.70
N GLY A 78 -3.21 -2.00 -4.22
CA GLY A 78 -2.46 -1.16 -5.15
C GLY A 78 -1.02 -0.93 -4.70
N SER A 79 -0.13 -0.79 -5.69
CA SER A 79 1.33 -0.80 -5.57
C SER A 79 1.90 0.11 -4.46
N GLY A 80 1.87 -0.42 -3.25
CA GLY A 80 2.42 0.17 -2.03
C GLY A 80 3.18 -0.85 -1.20
N GLY A 81 3.68 -1.92 -1.83
CA GLY A 81 4.61 -2.88 -1.23
C GLY A 81 6.05 -2.38 -1.23
N GLY A 82 6.27 -1.12 -0.84
CA GLY A 82 7.58 -0.48 -0.76
C GLY A 82 8.00 -0.32 0.69
N GLY A 83 8.00 -1.42 1.46
CA GLY A 83 8.54 -1.46 2.82
C GLY A 83 10.05 -1.22 2.81
N GLY A 84 10.44 0.03 2.61
CA GLY A 84 11.78 0.53 2.81
C GLY A 84 12.18 0.25 4.26
N ARG A 85 13.20 -0.58 4.40
CA ARG A 85 13.95 -0.80 5.64
C ARG A 85 14.76 0.47 5.98
N TYR A 86 14.11 1.59 6.31
CA TYR A 86 14.79 2.76 6.87
C TYR A 86 14.54 2.84 8.37
N GLY A 87 15.12 1.88 9.11
CA GLY A 87 15.47 2.08 10.50
C GLY A 87 16.75 2.90 10.57
N GLY A 88 16.64 4.23 10.49
CA GLY A 88 17.74 5.14 10.77
C GLY A 88 17.95 5.28 12.28
N GLY A 89 19.09 4.80 12.78
CA GLY A 89 19.52 5.00 14.17
C GLY A 89 20.96 4.52 14.32
N GLY A 90 21.89 5.47 14.41
CA GLY A 90 23.33 5.20 14.41
C GLY A 90 23.85 4.43 15.62
N GLY A 91 25.09 3.93 15.47
CA GLY A 91 25.94 3.52 16.58
C GLY A 91 26.24 2.01 16.64
N GLY A 92 27.49 1.65 16.35
CA GLY A 92 28.09 0.38 16.75
C GLY A 92 28.13 -0.70 15.66
N TYR A 93 29.34 -0.98 15.18
CA TYR A 93 29.69 -2.08 14.26
C TYR A 93 29.58 -3.45 14.98
N SER A 94 28.37 -3.84 15.39
CA SER A 94 28.15 -5.03 16.24
C SER A 94 27.32 -6.12 15.55
N GLY A 95 27.41 -6.24 14.22
CA GLY A 95 26.54 -7.17 13.47
C GLY A 95 27.17 -7.90 12.29
N LEU A 96 28.37 -7.51 11.83
CA LEU A 96 29.05 -8.27 10.80
C LEU A 96 29.88 -9.36 11.47
N ALA A 97 29.26 -10.52 11.65
CA ALA A 97 30.00 -11.76 11.74
C ALA A 97 31.05 -11.75 10.62
N CYS A 98 32.33 -11.85 10.99
CA CYS A 98 33.43 -11.87 10.04
C CYS A 98 33.13 -12.93 8.97
N TYR A 99 33.02 -12.56 7.70
CA TYR A 99 32.64 -13.51 6.64
C TYR A 99 33.67 -14.64 6.43
N ASN A 100 34.85 -14.53 7.05
CA ASN A 100 35.86 -15.58 7.07
C ASN A 100 35.71 -16.56 8.27
N CYS A 101 35.22 -16.12 9.44
CA CYS A 101 35.14 -16.98 10.65
C CYS A 101 33.80 -16.97 11.40
N GLY A 102 32.82 -16.16 10.98
CA GLY A 102 31.50 -16.05 11.58
C GLY A 102 31.44 -15.28 12.90
N VAL A 103 32.57 -14.82 13.44
CA VAL A 103 32.65 -14.14 14.75
C VAL A 103 32.49 -12.63 14.58
N ALA A 104 31.60 -12.02 15.36
CA ALA A 104 31.41 -10.57 15.38
C ALA A 104 32.51 -9.88 16.21
N GLY A 105 32.90 -8.66 15.80
CA GLY A 105 33.86 -7.83 16.56
C GLY A 105 35.18 -7.50 15.85
N HIS A 106 35.35 -7.86 14.58
CA HIS A 106 36.50 -7.45 13.76
C HIS A 106 36.11 -7.39 12.26
N PHE A 107 36.81 -6.58 11.47
CA PHE A 107 36.68 -6.61 9.99
C PHE A 107 37.34 -7.88 9.46
N ALA A 108 36.82 -8.50 8.39
CA ALA A 108 37.42 -9.77 7.92
C ALA A 108 38.83 -9.62 7.33
N ARG A 109 39.27 -8.37 7.08
CA ARG A 109 40.65 -8.02 6.74
C ARG A 109 41.61 -8.21 7.93
N GLU A 110 41.07 -8.20 9.15
CA GLU A 110 41.77 -8.26 10.43
C GLU A 110 41.42 -9.56 11.18
N CYS A 111 40.97 -10.59 10.45
CA CYS A 111 40.66 -11.90 11.01
C CYS A 111 41.96 -12.60 11.45
N PRO A 112 42.14 -12.94 12.75
CA PRO A 112 43.36 -13.55 13.27
C PRO A 112 43.66 -14.94 12.70
N GLY A 113 42.69 -15.58 12.04
CA GLY A 113 42.84 -16.86 11.35
C GLY A 113 43.28 -16.78 9.89
N ASN A 114 43.38 -15.59 9.27
CA ASN A 114 43.61 -15.43 7.83
C ASN A 114 44.96 -14.76 7.47
N ASN A 115 45.96 -14.82 8.35
CA ASN A 115 47.27 -14.22 8.08
C ASN A 115 48.15 -15.10 7.15
N ARG A 116 47.95 -14.96 5.83
CA ARG A 116 48.94 -15.19 4.78
C ARG A 116 48.88 -14.08 3.74
#